data_AF-A0A7S4PK40-F1
#
_entry.id   AF-A0A7S4PK40-F1
#
_cell.length_a   1.000
_cell.length_b   1.000
_cell.length_c   1.000
_cell.angle_alpha   90.00
_cell.angle_beta   90.00
_cell.angle_gamma   90.00
#
_symmetry.space_group_name_H-M   'P 1'
#
loop_
_entity.id
_entity.type
_entity.pdbx_description
1 polymer ?
#
loop_
_entity_poly.entity_id
_entity_poly.type
_entity_poly.pdbx_seq_one_letter_code
_entity_poly.pdbx_strand_id
1 'polypeptide(L)'
;IVSCEILKGDELAAGELGLIRGNIYTSLTGGYKIKGTGSVQLACLCEYLKKRGFRYVDFGMAMAYKLELGSIEASREEWVNIARANNGPPIEVGVQGGIIDAHKIFENSFDPTPPPWSPLKKKKKSSPSSSSSSSSSSSSSS
;
A
#
# COMPACT_ATOMS: atom_id res chain seq x y z
N ILE A 1 -1.19 -16.60 15.91
CA ILE A 1 -2.36 -16.08 15.17
C ILE A 1 -2.83 -14.84 15.91
N VAL A 2 -3.22 -13.80 15.19
CA VAL A 2 -3.77 -12.56 15.75
C VAL A 2 -5.09 -12.25 15.06
N SER A 3 -5.98 -11.54 15.75
CA SER A 3 -7.16 -10.95 15.17
C SER A 3 -7.06 -9.43 15.25
N CYS A 4 -7.66 -8.74 14.28
CA CYS A 4 -7.68 -7.29 14.23
C CYS A 4 -9.07 -6.83 13.79
N GLU A 5 -9.74 -6.05 14.63
CA GLU A 5 -11.12 -5.62 14.42
C GLU A 5 -11.23 -4.09 14.36
N ILE A 6 -12.19 -3.62 13.56
CA ILE A 6 -12.71 -2.25 13.64
C ILE A 6 -14.15 -2.29 14.12
N LEU A 7 -14.41 -1.47 15.13
CA LEU A 7 -15.72 -1.23 15.70
C LEU A 7 -16.29 0.10 15.22
N LYS A 8 -17.60 0.16 15.04
CA LYS A 8 -18.35 1.41 14.88
C LYS A 8 -19.27 1.55 16.10
N GLY A 9 -18.86 2.34 17.08
CA GLY A 9 -19.44 2.24 18.43
C GLY A 9 -19.12 0.87 19.01
N ASP A 10 -20.14 0.15 19.46
CA ASP A 10 -20.00 -1.20 20.03
C ASP A 10 -20.18 -2.33 19.00
N GLU A 11 -20.42 -2.01 17.73
CA GLU A 11 -20.66 -2.99 16.69
C GLU A 11 -19.41 -3.33 15.88
N LEU A 12 -19.14 -4.63 15.71
CA LEU A 12 -18.11 -5.11 14.79
C LEU A 12 -18.44 -4.71 13.34
N ALA A 13 -17.63 -3.82 12.78
CA ALA A 13 -17.81 -3.31 11.43
C ALA A 13 -16.94 -4.06 10.41
N ALA A 14 -15.69 -4.39 10.77
CA ALA A 14 -14.78 -5.18 9.95
C ALA A 14 -13.75 -5.91 10.83
N GLY A 15 -13.14 -6.96 10.30
CA GLY A 15 -12.02 -7.60 10.96
C GLY A 15 -11.39 -8.70 10.13
N GLU A 16 -10.22 -9.13 10.56
CA GLU A 16 -9.49 -10.23 9.94
C GLU A 16 -8.67 -11.04 10.93
N LEU A 17 -8.31 -12.25 10.49
CA LEU A 17 -7.34 -13.11 11.14
C LEU A 17 -6.04 -13.07 10.34
N GLY A 18 -4.93 -13.01 11.06
CA GLY A 18 -3.60 -13.00 10.48
C GLY A 18 -2.58 -13.80 11.28
N LEU A 19 -1.40 -13.95 10.68
CA LEU A 19 -0.23 -14.53 11.32
C LEU A 19 0.94 -13.56 11.22
N ILE A 20 1.87 -13.71 12.16
CA ILE A 20 3.08 -12.92 12.23
C ILE A 20 4.26 -13.86 12.10
N ARG A 21 5.17 -13.52 11.19
CA ARG A 21 6.43 -14.23 11.00
C ARG A 21 7.53 -13.20 10.83
N GLY A 22 8.48 -13.15 11.76
CA GLY A 22 9.45 -12.06 11.79
C GLY A 22 8.76 -10.70 11.86
N ASN A 23 9.08 -9.83 10.91
CA ASN A 23 8.48 -8.50 10.75
C ASN A 23 7.42 -8.44 9.64
N ILE A 24 6.89 -9.60 9.25
CA ILE A 24 5.83 -9.74 8.24
C ILE A 24 4.53 -10.10 8.94
N TYR A 25 3.47 -9.37 8.61
CA TYR A 25 2.10 -9.78 8.88
C TYR A 25 1.50 -10.39 7.62
N THR A 26 0.82 -11.52 7.75
CA THR A 26 0.09 -12.16 6.63
C THR A 26 -1.39 -12.24 6.99
N SER A 27 -2.22 -11.57 6.19
CA SER A 27 -3.68 -11.66 6.25
C SER A 27 -4.12 -13.03 5.71
N LEU A 28 -4.89 -13.77 6.51
CA LEU A 28 -5.39 -15.10 6.14
C LEU A 28 -6.81 -15.01 5.60
N THR A 29 -7.66 -14.28 6.33
CA THR A 29 -9.06 -14.11 5.97
C THR A 29 -9.62 -12.90 6.70
N GLY A 30 -10.50 -12.17 6.04
CA GLY A 30 -11.12 -10.97 6.58
C GLY A 30 -12.49 -10.73 5.97
N GLY A 31 -13.25 -9.86 6.63
CA GLY A 31 -14.58 -9.49 6.21
C GLY A 31 -15.01 -8.15 6.78
N TYR A 32 -16.08 -7.60 6.21
CA TYR A 32 -16.70 -6.37 6.67
C TYR A 32 -18.23 -6.47 6.58
N LYS A 33 -18.91 -5.74 7.46
CA LYS A 33 -20.37 -5.59 7.48
C LYS A 33 -20.84 -4.27 6.88
N ILE A 34 -20.00 -3.23 6.93
CA ILE A 34 -20.33 -1.88 6.47
C ILE A 34 -19.41 -1.50 5.30
N LYS A 35 -19.99 -1.02 4.19
CA LYS A 35 -19.23 -0.61 3.00
C LYS A 35 -18.09 0.36 3.38
N GLY A 36 -16.88 0.10 2.88
CA GLY A 36 -15.69 0.91 3.12
C GLY A 36 -14.94 0.57 4.42
N THR A 37 -15.56 -0.10 5.38
CA THR A 37 -14.88 -0.41 6.66
C THR A 37 -13.77 -1.45 6.54
N GLY A 38 -13.82 -2.33 5.53
CA GLY A 38 -12.68 -3.18 5.18
C GLY A 38 -11.44 -2.37 4.78
N SER A 39 -11.60 -1.34 3.94
CA SER A 39 -10.50 -0.47 3.55
C SER A 39 -9.95 0.35 4.73
N VAL A 40 -10.85 0.85 5.60
CA VAL A 40 -10.43 1.55 6.83
C VAL A 40 -9.66 0.60 7.76
N GLN A 41 -10.13 -0.64 7.92
CA GLN A 41 -9.46 -1.65 8.73
C GLN A 41 -8.06 -1.96 8.21
N LEU A 42 -7.90 -2.20 6.91
CA LEU A 42 -6.59 -2.45 6.31
C LEU A 42 -5.65 -1.25 6.45
N ALA A 43 -6.13 -0.04 6.21
CA ALA A 43 -5.33 1.17 6.35
C ALA A 43 -4.85 1.37 7.81
N CYS A 44 -5.76 1.20 8.78
CA CYS A 44 -5.44 1.29 10.21
C CYS A 44 -4.43 0.21 10.60
N LEU A 45 -4.64 -1.03 10.15
CA LEU A 45 -3.76 -2.14 10.46
C LEU A 45 -2.36 -1.90 9.90
N CYS A 46 -2.22 -1.50 8.64
CA CYS A 46 -0.92 -1.20 8.04
C CYS A 46 -0.15 -0.16 8.84
N GLU A 47 -0.79 0.94 9.23
CA GLU A 47 -0.12 1.98 10.00
C GLU A 47 0.21 1.52 11.42
N TYR A 48 -0.69 0.78 12.05
CA TYR A 48 -0.47 0.19 13.37
C TYR A 48 0.73 -0.77 13.39
N LEU A 49 0.86 -1.61 12.36
CA LEU A 49 1.98 -2.55 12.19
C LEU A 49 3.28 -1.79 11.85
N LYS A 50 3.23 -0.81 10.96
CA LYS A 50 4.38 0.02 10.58
C LYS A 50 5.02 0.69 11.81
N LYS A 51 4.21 1.28 12.69
CA LYS A 51 4.66 1.89 13.96
C LYS A 51 5.33 0.92 14.92
N ARG A 52 5.20 -0.40 14.71
CA ARG A 52 5.81 -1.47 15.52
C ARG A 52 6.97 -2.18 14.82
N GLY A 53 7.44 -1.64 13.70
CA GLY A 53 8.61 -2.18 13.00
C GLY A 53 8.31 -3.32 12.03
N PHE A 54 7.04 -3.59 11.74
CA PHE A 54 6.68 -4.45 10.61
C PHE A 54 7.13 -3.79 9.30
N ARG A 55 7.69 -4.60 8.41
CA ARG A 55 8.20 -4.13 7.10
C ARG A 55 7.23 -4.43 5.97
N TYR A 56 6.48 -5.52 6.08
CA TYR A 56 5.60 -6.00 5.02
C TYR A 56 4.26 -6.49 5.58
N VAL A 57 3.22 -6.27 4.78
CA VAL A 57 1.89 -6.85 4.97
C VAL A 57 1.57 -7.65 3.71
N ASP A 58 1.46 -8.96 3.87
CA ASP A 58 1.02 -9.88 2.82
C ASP A 58 -0.50 -9.98 2.85
N PHE A 59 -1.15 -9.43 1.82
CA PHE A 59 -2.59 -9.50 1.67
C PHE A 59 -3.07 -10.72 0.88
N GLY A 60 -2.18 -11.60 0.43
CA GLY A 60 -2.52 -12.68 -0.47
C GLY A 60 -2.97 -12.17 -1.84
N MET A 61 -4.15 -12.59 -2.31
CA MET A 61 -4.61 -12.26 -3.67
C MET A 61 -4.78 -10.74 -3.88
N ALA A 62 -4.28 -10.28 -5.03
CA ALA A 62 -4.41 -8.92 -5.52
C ALA A 62 -5.87 -8.61 -5.87
N MET A 63 -6.48 -7.68 -5.13
CA MET A 63 -7.85 -7.23 -5.33
C MET A 63 -7.82 -5.71 -5.52
N ALA A 64 -8.74 -5.16 -6.32
CA ALA A 64 -8.74 -3.73 -6.68
C ALA A 64 -8.63 -2.81 -5.46
N TYR A 65 -9.42 -3.07 -4.41
CA TYR A 65 -9.41 -2.25 -3.19
C TYR A 65 -8.08 -2.29 -2.42
N LYS A 66 -7.25 -3.33 -2.57
CA LYS A 66 -5.92 -3.41 -1.94
C LYS A 66 -4.91 -2.55 -2.72
N LEU A 67 -4.98 -2.64 -4.05
CA LEU A 67 -4.15 -1.85 -4.95
C LEU A 67 -4.44 -0.35 -4.81
N GLU A 68 -5.71 0.02 -4.68
CA GLU A 68 -6.13 1.42 -4.40
C GLU A 68 -5.58 1.97 -3.08
N LEU A 69 -5.32 1.10 -2.09
CA LEU A 69 -4.67 1.45 -0.83
C LEU A 69 -3.14 1.55 -0.94
N GLY A 70 -2.57 1.33 -2.13
CA GLY A 70 -1.13 1.40 -2.37
C GLY A 70 -0.40 0.07 -2.17
N SER A 71 -1.09 -1.08 -2.15
CA SER A 71 -0.40 -2.37 -2.25
C SER A 71 0.15 -2.58 -3.67
N ILE A 72 1.21 -3.38 -3.79
CA ILE A 72 1.76 -3.81 -5.07
C ILE A 72 1.62 -5.32 -5.22
N GLU A 73 1.55 -5.79 -6.47
CA GLU A 73 1.70 -7.20 -6.77
C GLU A 73 3.17 -7.58 -6.75
N ALA A 74 3.48 -8.73 -6.14
CA ALA A 74 4.80 -9.32 -6.15
C ALA A 74 4.71 -10.70 -6.80
N SER A 75 5.66 -11.03 -7.66
CA SER A 75 5.81 -12.40 -8.13
C SER A 75 6.12 -13.34 -6.97
N ARG A 76 5.86 -14.63 -7.17
CA ARG A 76 6.16 -15.65 -6.16
C ARG A 76 7.65 -15.66 -5.78
N GLU A 77 8.55 -15.47 -6.74
CA GLU A 77 9.99 -15.44 -6.49
C GLU A 77 10.39 -14.26 -5.62
N GLU A 78 9.92 -13.05 -5.97
CA GLU A 78 10.15 -11.83 -5.17
C GLU A 78 9.62 -12.01 -3.75
N TRP A 79 8.40 -12.55 -3.60
CA TRP A 79 7.80 -12.77 -2.29
C TRP A 79 8.58 -13.77 -1.44
N VAL A 80 9.02 -14.89 -2.02
CA VAL A 80 9.83 -15.89 -1.30
C VAL A 80 11.15 -15.28 -0.83
N ASN A 81 11.79 -14.44 -1.65
CA ASN A 81 13.03 -13.76 -1.28
C ASN A 81 12.81 -12.76 -0.14
N ILE A 82 11.75 -11.95 -0.21
CA ILE A 82 11.34 -11.05 0.88
C ILE A 82 11.08 -11.84 2.17
N ALA A 83 10.29 -12.91 2.10
CA ALA A 83 9.91 -13.71 3.26
C ALA A 83 11.11 -14.42 3.90
N ARG A 84 12.10 -14.85 3.12
CA ARG A 84 13.36 -15.42 3.63
C ARG A 84 14.24 -14.37 4.30
N ALA A 85 14.41 -13.21 3.67
CA ALA A 85 15.22 -12.12 4.19
C ALA A 85 14.69 -11.54 5.52
N ASN A 86 13.39 -11.71 5.78
CA ASN A 86 12.71 -11.24 6.97
C ASN A 86 12.30 -12.37 7.93
N ASN A 87 12.88 -13.57 7.75
CA ASN A 87 12.65 -14.70 8.65
C ASN A 87 13.40 -14.46 9.97
N GLY A 88 12.66 -14.07 11.01
CA GLY A 88 13.18 -13.83 12.35
C GLY A 88 12.16 -14.17 13.43
N PRO A 89 12.48 -13.93 14.71
CA PRO A 89 11.49 -14.04 15.77
C PRO A 89 10.32 -13.10 15.49
N PRO A 90 9.07 -13.52 15.75
CA PRO A 90 7.90 -12.66 15.58
C PRO A 90 8.06 -11.36 16.35
N ILE A 91 7.72 -10.22 15.73
CA ILE A 91 7.53 -8.98 16.47
C ILE A 91 6.34 -9.18 17.40
N GLU A 92 6.55 -9.00 18.70
CA GLU A 92 5.48 -9.02 19.68
C GLU A 92 4.60 -7.78 19.48
N VAL A 93 3.45 -8.00 18.86
CA VAL A 93 2.31 -7.11 19.03
C VAL A 93 1.62 -7.55 20.30
N GLY A 94 1.93 -6.88 21.40
CA GLY A 94 1.17 -7.04 22.62
C GLY A 94 -0.32 -6.85 22.35
N VAL A 95 -1.16 -7.55 23.11
CA VAL A 95 -2.58 -7.19 23.19
C VAL A 95 -2.61 -5.79 23.77
N GLN A 96 -2.85 -4.78 22.94
CA GLN A 96 -3.14 -3.47 23.48
C GLN A 96 -4.52 -3.63 24.14
N GLY A 97 -4.52 -3.80 25.46
CA GLY A 97 -5.75 -3.86 26.25
C GLY A 97 -6.45 -2.51 26.16
N GLY A 98 -7.21 -2.30 25.09
CA GLY A 98 -7.90 -1.04 24.82
C GLY A 98 -8.28 -0.87 23.36
N ILE A 99 -9.48 -0.33 23.16
CA ILE A 99 -9.95 0.15 21.85
C ILE A 99 -9.13 1.39 21.50
N ILE A 100 -8.50 1.37 20.32
CA ILE A 100 -7.78 2.53 19.77
C ILE A 100 -8.70 3.24 18.80
N ASP A 101 -8.83 4.55 18.96
CA ASP A 101 -9.52 5.38 17.96
C ASP A 101 -8.76 5.30 16.62
N ALA A 102 -9.46 4.87 15.57
CA ALA A 102 -8.91 4.74 14.23
C ALA A 102 -8.28 6.05 13.72
N HIS A 103 -8.82 7.22 14.09
CA HIS A 103 -8.24 8.50 13.69
C HIS A 103 -6.86 8.73 14.30
N LYS A 104 -6.67 8.32 15.56
CA LYS A 104 -5.39 8.46 16.27
C LYS A 104 -4.30 7.57 15.69
N ILE A 105 -4.68 6.47 15.02
CA ILE A 105 -3.71 5.63 14.32
C ILE A 105 -2.99 6.42 13.23
N PHE A 106 -3.67 7.34 12.56
CA PHE A 106 -3.08 8.14 11.48
C PHE A 106 -2.44 9.46 11.93
N GLU A 107 -2.54 9.82 13.21
CA GLU A 107 -1.82 10.98 13.73
C GLU A 107 -0.32 10.85 13.43
N ASN A 108 0.24 11.91 12.84
CA ASN A 108 1.64 12.01 12.39
C ASN A 108 2.08 10.91 11.40
N SER A 109 1.13 10.27 10.71
CA SER A 109 1.39 9.12 9.83
C SER A 109 1.50 9.49 8.36
N PHE A 110 1.11 10.72 8.01
CA PHE A 110 1.22 11.23 6.65
C PHE A 110 2.67 11.64 6.38
N ASP A 111 3.39 10.76 5.70
CA ASP A 111 4.63 11.13 5.02
C ASP A 111 4.27 11.65 3.62
N PRO A 112 4.48 12.96 3.34
CA PRO A 112 4.20 13.51 2.02
C PRO A 112 5.19 13.00 0.96
N THR A 113 6.27 12.32 1.35
CA THR A 113 7.20 11.75 0.38
C THR A 113 6.58 10.52 -0.28
N PRO A 114 6.47 10.50 -1.62
CA PRO A 114 5.98 9.33 -2.32
C PRO A 114 6.95 8.16 -2.05
N PRO A 115 6.45 6.94 -1.82
CA PRO A 115 7.33 5.80 -1.59
C PRO A 115 8.28 5.61 -2.78
N PRO A 116 9.49 5.08 -2.57
CA PRO A 116 10.52 5.01 -3.62
C PRO A 116 10.11 4.18 -4.84
N TRP A 117 9.10 3.32 -4.70
CA TRP A 117 8.52 2.51 -5.77
C TRP A 117 7.38 3.20 -6.53
N SER A 118 6.99 4.41 -6.14
CA SER A 118 5.98 5.20 -6.85
C SER A 118 6.42 5.41 -8.30
N PRO A 119 5.55 5.20 -9.30
CA PRO A 119 5.91 5.55 -10.67
C PRO A 119 6.25 7.03 -10.73
N LEU A 120 7.53 7.34 -10.93
CA LEU A 120 8.01 8.70 -11.16
C LEU A 120 7.12 9.33 -12.23
N LYS A 121 6.46 10.46 -11.91
CA LYS A 121 5.71 11.23 -12.89
C LYS A 121 6.62 11.44 -14.10
N LYS A 122 6.27 10.82 -15.25
CA LYS A 122 6.97 11.01 -16.52
C LYS A 122 7.16 12.51 -16.71
N LYS A 123 8.42 12.97 -16.78
CA LYS A 123 8.76 14.34 -17.19
C LYS A 123 7.94 14.65 -18.44
N LYS A 124 7.13 15.71 -18.40
CA LYS A 124 6.44 16.24 -19.59
C LYS A 124 7.49 16.38 -20.69
N LYS A 125 7.33 15.63 -21.79
CA LYS A 125 8.10 15.90 -23.01
C LYS A 125 7.80 17.34 -23.40
N SER A 126 8.82 18.18 -23.39
CA SER A 126 8.79 19.51 -23.97
C SER A 126 8.32 19.40 -25.42
N SER A 127 7.26 20.13 -25.74
CA SER A 127 6.74 20.31 -27.10
C SER A 127 7.86 20.79 -28.03
N PRO A 128 7.99 20.29 -29.26
CA PRO A 128 8.89 20.91 -30.23
C PRO A 128 8.32 22.27 -30.63
N SER A 129 9.18 23.29 -30.54
CA SER A 129 8.97 24.63 -31.08
C SER A 129 8.72 24.56 -32.58
N SER A 130 7.58 25.07 -33.03
CA SER A 130 7.34 25.40 -34.43
C SER A 130 8.24 26.56 -34.85
N SER A 131 9.31 26.27 -35.58
CA SER A 131 10.04 27.26 -36.35
C SER A 131 9.64 27.13 -37.82
N SER A 132 8.94 28.16 -38.29
CA SER A 132 8.70 28.46 -39.69
C SER A 132 10.01 28.68 -40.44
N SER A 133 10.09 28.18 -41.67
CA SER A 133 11.10 28.61 -42.65
C SER A 133 10.45 28.61 -44.03
N SER A 134 10.14 29.82 -44.49
CA SER A 134 9.71 30.14 -45.84
C SER A 134 10.90 30.68 -46.62
N SER A 135 11.23 30.08 -47.77
CA SER A 135 11.94 30.75 -48.88
C SER A 135 12.00 29.86 -50.13
N SER A 136 11.08 30.15 -51.05
CA SER A 136 11.21 30.36 -52.50
C SER A 136 12.42 29.88 -53.33
N SER A 137 12.07 29.57 -54.61
CA SER A 137 12.84 29.65 -55.88
C SER A 137 13.97 28.63 -56.11
N SER A 138 14.23 28.05 -57.29
CA SER A 138 13.69 28.16 -58.65
C SER A 138 14.39 27.11 -59.56
N SER A 139 13.78 26.82 -60.72
CA SER A 139 14.42 26.52 -62.03
C SER A 139 15.17 25.20 -62.33
N SER A 140 14.60 24.48 -63.33
CA SER A 140 15.22 24.04 -64.61
C SER A 140 15.74 22.61 -64.81
N SER A 141 15.15 21.98 -65.85
CA SER A 141 15.75 21.11 -66.91
C SER A 141 16.28 19.73 -66.48
N SER A 142 16.03 18.62 -67.19
CA SER A 142 15.96 18.39 -68.64
C SER A 142 14.98 17.28 -69.00
#